data_AF-A0A7Y9HWN6-F1
#
_entry.id   AF-A0A7Y9HWN6-F1
#
_cell.length_a   1.000
_cell.length_b   1.000
_cell.length_c   1.000
_cell.angle_alpha   90.00
_cell.angle_beta   90.00
_cell.angle_gamma   90.00
#
_symmetry.space_group_name_H-M   'P 1'
#
loop_
_entity.id
_entity.type
_entity.pdbx_description
1 polymer ?
#
loop_
_entity_poly.entity_id
_entity_poly.type
_entity_poly.pdbx_seq_one_letter_code
_entity_poly.pdbx_strand_id
1 'polypeptide(L)'
;MLLLGTQYKIEWKYGGSLFLNHYNSGSLQVQGSSIILKSIVIELLTELLPYKEVIEMQLKCYEADTTTDEVLIQLKHILPNAYSYLGETLIAILSPSIALKSLSINLTDYSAFAFPVLRGLEGYLKKLMSDNGITIESNANMGSFIETQSDKTVKVHEKITQQINNKDVIDAVEESYLYYKDKRHALFHIDGTINTTQILTKKQQAVEIIDEVFSIIETTYSKVLQNKK
;
A
#
# COMPACT_ATOMS: atom_id res chain seq x y z
N MET A 1 6.19 -11.55 -38.09
CA MET A 1 7.09 -10.84 -37.16
C MET A 1 7.46 -11.83 -36.07
N LEU A 2 8.72 -12.29 -36.02
CA LEU A 2 9.18 -13.23 -35.00
C LEU A 2 9.07 -12.53 -33.63
N LEU A 3 8.24 -13.07 -32.74
CA LEU A 3 8.26 -12.65 -31.34
C LEU A 3 9.58 -13.12 -30.77
N LEU A 4 10.51 -12.20 -30.52
CA LEU A 4 11.81 -12.44 -29.89
C LEU A 4 11.66 -12.72 -28.37
N GLY A 5 10.62 -13.47 -27.98
CA GLY A 5 10.23 -13.67 -26.59
C GLY A 5 8.83 -14.22 -26.40
N THR A 6 8.40 -14.30 -25.14
CA THR A 6 7.05 -14.71 -24.72
C THR A 6 6.28 -13.50 -24.20
N GLN A 7 5.03 -13.33 -24.64
CA GLN A 7 4.12 -12.30 -24.16
C GLN A 7 3.01 -12.93 -23.32
N TYR A 8 2.76 -12.36 -22.15
CA TYR A 8 1.60 -12.66 -21.31
C TYR A 8 0.68 -11.44 -21.28
N LYS A 9 -0.63 -11.67 -21.34
CA LYS A 9 -1.65 -10.64 -21.13
C LYS A 9 -2.38 -10.93 -19.82
N ILE A 10 -2.39 -9.95 -18.92
CA ILE A 10 -3.11 -9.98 -17.66
C ILE A 10 -4.28 -9.01 -17.78
N GLU A 11 -5.48 -9.47 -17.44
CA GLU A 11 -6.70 -8.66 -17.45
C GLU A 11 -7.23 -8.53 -16.03
N TRP A 12 -7.58 -7.30 -15.65
CA TRP A 12 -8.19 -7.04 -14.35
C TRP A 12 -9.71 -7.15 -14.45
N LYS A 13 -10.35 -7.80 -13.47
CA LYS A 13 -11.81 -8.02 -13.45
C LYS A 13 -12.65 -6.74 -13.53
N TYR A 14 -12.09 -5.59 -13.14
CA TYR A 14 -12.76 -4.28 -13.15
C TYR A 14 -12.30 -3.39 -14.32
N GLY A 15 -11.61 -3.96 -15.31
CA GLY A 15 -11.14 -3.25 -16.50
C GLY A 15 -9.64 -2.90 -16.45
N GLY A 16 -9.06 -2.78 -17.65
CA GLY A 16 -7.63 -2.58 -17.86
C GLY A 16 -6.87 -3.89 -18.12
N SER A 17 -5.79 -3.78 -18.89
CA SER A 17 -4.90 -4.91 -19.18
C SER A 17 -3.43 -4.50 -19.03
N LEU A 18 -2.60 -5.49 -18.76
CA LEU A 18 -1.15 -5.39 -18.66
C LEU A 18 -0.53 -6.47 -19.53
N PHE A 19 0.43 -6.09 -20.35
CA PHE A 19 1.25 -6.99 -21.14
C PHE A 19 2.62 -7.12 -20.47
N LEU A 20 3.03 -8.37 -20.25
CA LEU A 20 4.37 -8.72 -19.80
C LEU A 20 5.10 -9.37 -20.97
N ASN A 21 6.09 -8.68 -21.53
CA ASN A 21 6.93 -9.19 -22.61
C ASN A 21 8.27 -9.63 -22.03
N HIS A 22 8.52 -10.93 -21.99
CA HIS A 22 9.81 -11.50 -21.63
C HIS A 22 10.60 -11.81 -22.92
N TYR A 23 11.63 -11.03 -23.19
CA TYR A 23 12.46 -11.17 -24.38
C TYR A 23 13.54 -12.23 -24.18
N ASN A 24 13.99 -12.86 -25.26
CA ASN A 24 15.07 -13.84 -25.24
C ASN A 24 16.41 -13.25 -24.75
N SER A 25 16.55 -11.92 -24.71
CA SER A 25 17.67 -11.22 -24.09
C SER A 25 17.67 -11.28 -22.56
N GLY A 26 16.61 -11.78 -21.93
CA GLY A 26 16.37 -11.74 -20.49
C GLY A 26 15.70 -10.47 -20.00
N SER A 27 15.37 -9.53 -20.89
CA SER A 27 14.70 -8.28 -20.53
C SER A 27 13.20 -8.48 -20.34
N LEU A 28 12.63 -7.86 -19.30
CA LEU A 28 11.18 -7.82 -19.07
C LEU A 28 10.65 -6.41 -19.36
N GLN A 29 9.65 -6.32 -20.24
CA GLN A 29 8.89 -5.08 -20.45
C GLN A 29 7.48 -5.25 -19.91
N VAL A 30 7.05 -4.26 -19.13
CA VAL A 30 5.71 -4.16 -18.55
C VAL A 30 4.98 -3.00 -19.22
N GLN A 31 3.93 -3.27 -19.99
CA GLN A 31 3.19 -2.26 -20.73
C GLN A 31 1.69 -2.36 -20.48
N GLY A 32 1.00 -1.23 -20.31
CA GLY A 32 -0.45 -1.20 -20.13
C GLY A 32 -0.92 0.09 -19.49
N SER A 33 -2.24 0.30 -19.47
CA SER A 33 -2.88 1.48 -18.90
C SER A 33 -3.28 1.32 -17.43
N SER A 34 -3.34 0.08 -16.92
CA SER A 34 -3.78 -0.16 -15.54
C SER A 34 -2.67 0.11 -14.53
N ILE A 35 -2.79 1.19 -13.76
CA ILE A 35 -1.89 1.53 -12.65
C ILE A 35 -1.94 0.45 -11.56
N ILE A 36 -3.12 -0.13 -11.31
CA ILE A 36 -3.31 -1.21 -10.32
C ILE A 36 -2.53 -2.47 -10.71
N LEU A 37 -2.57 -2.88 -11.99
CA LEU A 37 -1.78 -4.04 -12.41
C LEU A 37 -0.28 -3.74 -12.36
N LYS A 38 0.14 -2.50 -12.64
CA LYS A 38 1.54 -2.10 -12.50
C LYS A 38 2.02 -2.14 -11.05
N SER A 39 1.19 -1.74 -10.07
CA SER A 39 1.56 -1.80 -8.66
C SER A 39 1.71 -3.23 -8.12
N ILE A 40 0.92 -4.19 -8.62
CA ILE A 40 1.11 -5.61 -8.31
C ILE A 40 2.46 -6.12 -8.84
N VAL A 41 2.86 -5.70 -10.04
CA VAL A 41 4.18 -6.07 -10.59
C VAL A 41 5.31 -5.48 -9.77
N ILE A 42 5.18 -4.24 -9.29
CA ILE A 42 6.15 -3.61 -8.40
C ILE A 42 6.34 -4.42 -7.12
N GLU A 43 5.25 -4.93 -6.53
CA GLU A 43 5.32 -5.78 -5.32
C GLU A 43 6.19 -7.02 -5.57
N LEU A 44 5.95 -7.74 -6.66
CA LEU A 44 6.78 -8.89 -7.04
C LEU A 44 8.25 -8.50 -7.26
N LEU A 45 8.49 -7.32 -7.83
CA LEU A 45 9.86 -6.84 -8.04
C LEU A 45 10.58 -6.50 -6.74
N THR A 46 9.86 -6.09 -5.67
CA THR A 46 10.50 -5.87 -4.35
C THR A 46 11.01 -7.15 -3.69
N GLU A 47 10.53 -8.33 -4.11
CA GLU A 47 11.07 -9.62 -3.66
C GLU A 47 12.33 -10.04 -4.44
N LEU A 48 12.50 -9.50 -5.65
CA LEU A 48 13.54 -9.92 -6.61
C LEU A 48 14.68 -8.92 -6.77
N LEU A 49 14.43 -7.64 -6.45
CA LEU A 49 15.36 -6.53 -6.67
C LEU A 49 15.61 -5.76 -5.37
N PRO A 50 16.77 -5.11 -5.22
CA PRO A 50 17.00 -4.16 -4.12
C PRO A 50 15.92 -3.08 -4.10
N TYR A 51 15.39 -2.80 -2.91
CA TYR A 51 14.23 -1.91 -2.75
C TYR A 51 14.45 -0.50 -3.35
N LYS A 52 15.69 0.01 -3.31
CA LYS A 52 16.07 1.28 -3.94
C LYS A 52 15.92 1.27 -5.46
N GLU A 53 16.24 0.16 -6.13
CA GLU A 53 16.08 0.02 -7.58
C GLU A 53 14.59 0.00 -7.95
N VAL A 54 13.77 -0.64 -7.12
CA VAL A 54 12.31 -0.64 -7.29
C VAL A 54 11.73 0.77 -7.13
N ILE A 55 12.22 1.55 -6.16
CA ILE A 55 11.82 2.96 -6.02
C ILE A 55 12.23 3.75 -7.26
N GLU A 56 13.48 3.62 -7.71
CA GLU A 56 13.98 4.34 -8.88
C GLU A 56 13.15 4.04 -10.14
N MET A 57 12.83 2.76 -10.36
CA MET A 57 11.97 2.34 -11.48
C MET A 57 10.59 2.98 -11.41
N GLN A 58 9.99 3.05 -10.22
CA GLN A 58 8.68 3.68 -10.01
C GLN A 58 8.73 5.20 -10.29
N LEU A 59 9.75 5.89 -9.78
CA LEU A 59 9.94 7.33 -10.04
C LEU A 59 10.09 7.61 -11.54
N LYS A 60 10.83 6.78 -12.27
CA LYS A 60 10.91 6.84 -13.73
C LYS A 60 9.56 6.61 -14.40
N CYS A 61 8.76 5.66 -13.93
CA CYS A 61 7.41 5.41 -14.46
C CYS A 61 6.45 6.58 -14.25
N TYR A 62 6.62 7.36 -13.18
CA TYR A 62 5.80 8.54 -12.91
C TYR A 62 6.35 9.82 -13.53
N GLU A 63 7.51 9.75 -14.21
CA GLU A 63 8.26 10.92 -14.67
C GLU A 63 8.45 11.93 -13.52
N ALA A 64 8.73 11.42 -12.33
CA ALA A 64 8.81 12.23 -11.12
C ALA A 64 10.07 13.10 -11.11
N ASP A 65 9.92 14.38 -10.78
CA ASP A 65 11.03 15.33 -10.59
C ASP A 65 11.59 15.22 -9.16
N THR A 66 12.08 14.04 -8.79
CA THR A 66 12.75 13.76 -7.52
C THR A 66 13.62 12.51 -7.62
N THR A 67 14.58 12.38 -6.71
CA THR A 67 15.48 11.22 -6.64
C THR A 67 15.03 10.21 -5.57
N THR A 68 15.49 8.96 -5.71
CA THR A 68 15.27 7.92 -4.71
C THR A 68 15.72 8.36 -3.31
N ASP A 69 16.87 9.02 -3.18
CA ASP A 69 17.38 9.43 -1.87
C ASP A 69 16.56 10.58 -1.25
N GLU A 70 16.08 11.55 -2.06
CA GLU A 70 15.18 12.60 -1.58
C GLU A 70 13.86 12.03 -1.03
N VAL A 71 13.27 11.08 -1.74
CA VAL A 71 12.05 10.37 -1.31
C VAL A 71 12.29 9.64 0.01
N LEU A 72 13.41 8.95 0.15
CA LEU A 72 13.76 8.23 1.38
C LEU A 72 14.01 9.18 2.56
N ILE A 73 14.67 10.32 2.32
CA ILE A 73 14.86 11.36 3.33
C ILE A 73 13.52 11.93 3.78
N GLN A 74 12.62 12.25 2.86
CA GLN A 74 11.28 12.75 3.18
C GLN A 74 10.46 11.73 3.95
N LEU A 75 10.45 10.46 3.53
CA LEU A 75 9.78 9.39 4.28
C LEU A 75 10.33 9.27 5.70
N LYS A 76 11.64 9.32 5.88
CA LYS A 76 12.28 9.25 7.21
C LYS A 76 11.92 10.45 8.09
N HIS A 77 11.76 11.63 7.48
CA HIS A 77 11.31 12.82 8.19
C HIS A 77 9.82 12.74 8.60
N ILE A 78 8.97 12.15 7.75
CA ILE A 78 7.53 11.97 8.02
C ILE A 78 7.30 10.87 9.06
N LEU A 79 8.09 9.80 9.02
CA LEU A 79 7.93 8.59 9.84
C LEU A 79 9.14 8.37 10.78
N PRO A 80 9.53 9.33 11.63
CA PRO A 80 10.79 9.25 12.36
C PRO A 80 10.91 8.03 13.27
N ASN A 81 9.81 7.57 13.88
CA ASN A 81 9.81 6.37 14.70
C ASN A 81 9.52 5.10 13.88
N ALA A 82 8.58 5.16 12.93
CA ALA A 82 8.16 3.98 12.18
C ALA A 82 9.13 3.58 11.04
N TYR A 83 9.95 4.50 10.51
CA TYR A 83 10.76 4.25 9.32
C TYR A 83 11.64 3.00 9.41
N SER A 84 12.40 2.86 10.51
CA SER A 84 13.30 1.71 10.69
C SER A 84 12.54 0.40 10.89
N TYR A 85 11.34 0.47 11.47
CA TYR A 85 10.50 -0.69 11.73
C TYR A 85 9.86 -1.24 10.46
N LEU A 86 9.47 -0.38 9.53
CA LEU A 86 8.79 -0.77 8.29
C LEU A 86 9.61 -1.75 7.44
N GLY A 87 10.94 -1.62 7.46
CA GLY A 87 11.83 -2.44 6.64
C GLY A 87 11.74 -2.12 5.15
N GLU A 88 12.64 -2.70 4.38
CA GLU A 88 12.88 -2.32 2.99
C GLU A 88 11.65 -2.47 2.08
N THR A 89 10.92 -3.57 2.21
CA THR A 89 9.72 -3.86 1.39
C THR A 89 8.63 -2.81 1.59
N LEU A 90 8.25 -2.50 2.84
CA LEU A 90 7.20 -1.51 3.10
C LEU A 90 7.67 -0.10 2.75
N ILE A 91 8.95 0.21 2.93
CA ILE A 91 9.52 1.49 2.47
C ILE A 91 9.41 1.63 0.95
N ALA A 92 9.71 0.59 0.17
CA ALA A 92 9.54 0.64 -1.29
C ALA A 92 8.07 0.76 -1.73
N ILE A 93 7.14 0.14 -1.00
CA ILE A 93 5.69 0.26 -1.27
C ILE A 93 5.18 1.68 -0.99
N LEU A 94 5.65 2.32 0.10
CA LEU A 94 5.20 3.66 0.52
C LEU A 94 5.87 4.81 -0.27
N SER A 95 7.10 4.61 -0.73
CA SER A 95 7.92 5.62 -1.43
C SER A 95 7.23 6.35 -2.59
N PRO A 96 6.51 5.66 -3.50
CA PRO A 96 5.73 6.30 -4.56
C PRO A 96 4.81 7.42 -4.09
N SER A 97 4.21 7.29 -2.90
CA SER A 97 3.24 8.27 -2.39
C SER A 97 3.87 9.65 -2.19
N ILE A 98 5.17 9.73 -1.89
CA ILE A 98 5.89 11.00 -1.81
C ILE A 98 5.98 11.67 -3.18
N ALA A 99 6.38 10.93 -4.21
CA ALA A 99 6.48 11.45 -5.57
C ALA A 99 5.11 11.81 -6.17
N LEU A 100 4.08 11.01 -5.88
CA LEU A 100 2.72 11.28 -6.34
C LEU A 100 2.17 12.58 -5.74
N LYS A 101 2.56 12.97 -4.52
CA LYS A 101 2.18 14.28 -3.95
C LYS A 101 2.70 15.45 -4.78
N SER A 102 3.90 15.37 -5.36
CA SER A 102 4.48 16.45 -6.17
C SER A 102 4.09 16.40 -7.66
N LEU A 103 3.60 15.27 -8.15
CA LEU A 103 3.28 15.08 -9.58
C LEU A 103 2.20 16.05 -10.08
N SER A 104 2.53 16.84 -11.10
CA SER A 104 1.64 17.86 -11.67
C SER A 104 0.89 17.33 -12.89
N ILE A 105 -0.05 16.41 -12.65
CA ILE A 105 -0.91 15.81 -13.68
C ILE A 105 -2.39 16.04 -13.37
N ASN A 106 -3.18 16.34 -14.40
CA ASN A 106 -4.62 16.46 -14.29
C ASN A 106 -5.30 15.13 -14.61
N LEU A 107 -5.97 14.54 -13.62
CA LEU A 107 -6.75 13.32 -13.77
C LEU A 107 -8.22 13.56 -13.43
N THR A 108 -9.10 12.76 -14.04
CA THR A 108 -10.53 12.72 -13.68
C THR A 108 -10.77 11.94 -12.39
N ASP A 109 -9.83 11.07 -12.02
CA ASP A 109 -9.84 10.28 -10.78
C ASP A 109 -8.41 10.12 -10.25
N TYR A 110 -8.19 10.59 -9.03
CA TYR A 110 -6.92 10.52 -8.30
C TYR A 110 -6.86 9.32 -7.33
N SER A 111 -7.82 8.40 -7.34
CA SER A 111 -7.82 7.21 -6.46
C SER A 111 -6.53 6.40 -6.57
N ALA A 112 -5.91 6.37 -7.75
CA ALA A 112 -4.61 5.73 -7.98
C ALA A 112 -3.46 6.32 -7.12
N PHE A 113 -3.54 7.57 -6.70
CA PHE A 113 -2.52 8.22 -5.86
C PHE A 113 -2.54 7.70 -4.43
N ALA A 114 -3.73 7.33 -3.93
CA ALA A 114 -3.91 6.76 -2.60
C ALA A 114 -3.57 5.26 -2.54
N PHE A 115 -3.41 4.59 -3.69
CA PHE A 115 -3.19 3.14 -3.70
C PHE A 115 -1.91 2.68 -2.98
N PRO A 116 -0.71 3.26 -3.25
CA PRO A 116 0.52 2.78 -2.62
C PRO A 116 0.52 2.98 -1.09
N VAL A 117 -0.03 4.11 -0.61
CA VAL A 117 -0.08 4.39 0.82
C VAL A 117 -1.03 3.44 1.56
N LEU A 118 -2.20 3.16 0.98
CA LEU A 118 -3.17 2.23 1.57
C LEU A 118 -2.66 0.78 1.55
N ARG A 119 -1.90 0.40 0.51
CA ARG A 119 -1.19 -0.89 0.47
C ARG A 119 -0.11 -0.96 1.56
N GLY A 120 0.63 0.13 1.77
CA GLY A 120 1.61 0.23 2.85
C GLY A 120 0.97 0.14 4.25
N LEU A 121 -0.22 0.73 4.46
CA LEU A 121 -0.97 0.59 5.71
C LEU A 121 -1.39 -0.86 5.98
N GLU A 122 -1.87 -1.57 4.95
CA GLU A 122 -2.18 -3.00 5.05
C GLU A 122 -0.94 -3.81 5.46
N GLY A 123 0.19 -3.55 4.80
CA GLY A 123 1.46 -4.20 5.09
C GLY A 123 1.96 -3.92 6.50
N TYR A 124 1.87 -2.67 6.96
CA TYR A 124 2.17 -2.27 8.33
C TYR A 124 1.33 -3.02 9.36
N LEU A 125 0.01 -3.12 9.14
CA LEU A 125 -0.88 -3.88 10.02
C LEU A 125 -0.51 -5.37 10.06
N LYS A 126 -0.29 -6.00 8.90
CA LYS A 126 0.12 -7.41 8.83
C LYS A 126 1.45 -7.63 9.55
N LYS A 127 2.39 -6.70 9.40
CA LYS A 127 3.68 -6.75 10.10
C LYS A 127 3.51 -6.64 11.62
N LEU A 128 2.71 -5.69 12.12
CA LEU A 128 2.39 -5.58 13.55
C LEU A 128 1.83 -6.89 14.11
N MET A 129 0.88 -7.50 13.41
CA MET A 129 0.26 -8.75 13.82
C MET A 129 1.28 -9.90 13.81
N SER A 130 2.07 -10.03 12.75
CA SER A 130 3.09 -11.09 12.61
C SER A 130 4.18 -10.99 13.67
N ASP A 131 4.69 -9.78 13.93
CA ASP A 131 5.74 -9.54 14.93
C ASP A 131 5.24 -9.82 16.36
N ASN A 132 3.92 -9.91 16.56
CA ASN A 132 3.27 -10.29 17.82
C ASN A 132 2.64 -11.70 17.75
N GLY A 133 3.15 -12.57 16.86
CA GLY A 133 2.81 -14.00 16.83
C GLY A 133 1.52 -14.36 16.09
N ILE A 134 0.89 -13.42 15.39
CA ILE A 134 -0.32 -13.66 14.59
C ILE A 134 0.03 -13.71 13.11
N THR A 135 0.10 -14.92 12.55
CA THR A 135 0.33 -15.09 11.12
C THR A 135 -0.97 -14.94 10.35
N ILE A 136 -1.02 -13.94 9.46
CA ILE A 136 -2.10 -13.81 8.48
C ILE A 136 -1.61 -14.47 7.19
N GLU A 137 -2.20 -15.60 6.82
CA GLU A 137 -1.90 -16.25 5.55
C GLU A 137 -2.22 -15.33 4.37
N SER A 138 -1.48 -15.47 3.27
CA SER A 138 -1.58 -14.56 2.11
C SER A 138 -2.97 -14.55 1.45
N ASN A 139 -3.76 -15.60 1.62
CA ASN A 139 -5.13 -15.77 1.14
C ASN A 139 -6.19 -15.43 2.22
N ALA A 140 -5.80 -15.19 3.47
CA ALA A 140 -6.73 -14.92 4.55
C ALA A 140 -7.23 -13.47 4.51
N ASN A 141 -8.54 -13.31 4.73
CA ASN A 141 -9.13 -11.99 4.89
C ASN A 141 -8.78 -11.46 6.29
N MET A 142 -8.32 -10.21 6.39
CA MET A 142 -8.10 -9.54 7.69
C MET A 142 -9.39 -9.48 8.53
N GLY A 143 -10.57 -9.50 7.90
CA GLY A 143 -11.86 -9.64 8.59
C GLY A 143 -12.05 -10.94 9.36
N SER A 144 -11.19 -11.95 9.19
CA SER A 144 -11.18 -13.17 10.02
C SER A 144 -10.48 -12.98 11.37
N PHE A 145 -9.77 -11.87 11.57
CA PHE A 145 -9.05 -11.53 12.80
C PHE A 145 -9.65 -10.32 13.52
N ILE A 146 -10.37 -9.48 12.77
CA ILE A 146 -10.91 -8.21 13.25
C ILE A 146 -12.38 -8.11 12.85
N GLU A 147 -13.25 -8.07 13.85
CA GLU A 147 -14.68 -7.94 13.72
C GLU A 147 -15.08 -6.48 13.50
N THR A 148 -16.00 -6.22 12.57
CA THR A 148 -16.66 -4.92 12.49
C THR A 148 -17.89 -4.91 13.37
N GLN A 149 -17.90 -4.05 14.38
CA GLN A 149 -19.08 -3.84 15.23
C GLN A 149 -20.02 -2.78 14.65
N SER A 150 -19.45 -1.76 14.00
CA SER A 150 -20.19 -0.73 13.26
C SER A 150 -19.29 -0.10 12.18
N ASP A 151 -19.83 0.80 11.36
CA ASP A 151 -19.04 1.52 10.35
C ASP A 151 -17.86 2.31 10.95
N LYS A 152 -17.93 2.66 12.24
CA LYS A 152 -16.90 3.45 12.95
C LYS A 152 -16.19 2.66 14.05
N THR A 153 -16.43 1.36 14.16
CA THR A 153 -15.88 0.57 15.26
C THR A 153 -15.53 -0.83 14.79
N VAL A 154 -14.27 -1.18 14.98
CA VAL A 154 -13.74 -2.52 14.76
C VAL A 154 -13.13 -3.03 16.06
N LYS A 155 -13.12 -4.35 16.26
CA LYS A 155 -12.44 -4.98 17.38
C LYS A 155 -11.66 -6.20 16.94
N VAL A 156 -10.43 -6.32 17.42
CA VAL A 156 -9.65 -7.56 17.27
C VAL A 156 -10.33 -8.66 18.09
N HIS A 157 -10.44 -9.87 17.53
CA HIS A 157 -11.07 -10.99 18.23
C HIS A 157 -10.38 -11.31 19.55
N GLU A 158 -11.16 -11.70 20.57
CA GLU A 158 -10.67 -11.94 21.93
C GLU A 158 -9.50 -12.93 22.00
N LYS A 159 -9.55 -14.02 21.22
CA LYS A 159 -8.45 -14.99 21.14
C LYS A 159 -7.13 -14.34 20.70
N ILE A 160 -7.22 -13.38 19.77
CA ILE A 160 -6.07 -12.67 19.21
C ILE A 160 -5.58 -11.61 20.20
N THR A 161 -6.49 -10.90 20.87
CA THR A 161 -6.10 -9.91 21.91
C THR A 161 -5.38 -10.57 23.08
N GLN A 162 -5.86 -11.74 23.53
CA GLN A 162 -5.21 -12.54 24.57
C GLN A 162 -3.82 -13.03 24.14
N GLN A 163 -3.64 -13.39 22.87
CA GLN A 163 -2.35 -13.85 22.35
C GLN A 163 -1.33 -12.72 22.21
N ILE A 164 -1.75 -11.56 21.70
CA ILE A 164 -0.90 -10.36 21.58
C ILE A 164 -0.55 -9.80 22.97
N ASN A 165 -1.51 -9.80 23.89
CA ASN A 165 -1.37 -9.33 25.27
C ASN A 165 -0.67 -7.96 25.40
N ASN A 166 -0.92 -7.06 24.44
CA ASN A 166 -0.39 -5.71 24.41
C ASN A 166 -1.47 -4.77 23.87
N LYS A 167 -1.97 -3.89 24.75
CA LYS A 167 -3.08 -3.00 24.41
C LYS A 167 -2.72 -2.02 23.30
N ASP A 168 -1.51 -1.46 23.29
CA ASP A 168 -1.13 -0.48 22.26
C ASP A 168 -0.99 -1.14 20.88
N VAL A 169 -0.53 -2.39 20.82
CA VAL A 169 -0.52 -3.16 19.58
C VAL A 169 -1.95 -3.42 19.09
N ILE A 170 -2.86 -3.79 19.99
CA ILE A 170 -4.28 -4.01 19.64
C ILE A 170 -4.91 -2.72 19.13
N ASP A 171 -4.75 -1.61 19.87
CA ASP A 171 -5.29 -0.30 19.51
C ASP A 171 -4.70 0.16 18.16
N ALA A 172 -3.40 -0.04 17.91
CA ALA A 172 -2.74 0.26 16.64
C ALA A 172 -3.33 -0.55 15.47
N VAL A 173 -3.61 -1.84 15.68
CA VAL A 173 -4.24 -2.72 14.67
C VAL A 173 -5.67 -2.28 14.39
N GLU A 174 -6.47 -1.98 15.41
CA GLU A 174 -7.86 -1.54 15.26
C GLU A 174 -7.95 -0.19 14.53
N GLU A 175 -7.14 0.80 14.93
CA GLU A 175 -7.09 2.12 14.32
C GLU A 175 -6.66 2.05 12.84
N SER A 176 -5.58 1.31 12.56
CA SER A 176 -5.08 1.10 11.20
C SER A 176 -6.09 0.37 10.33
N TYR A 177 -6.73 -0.67 10.87
CA TYR A 177 -7.72 -1.47 10.12
C TYR A 177 -8.98 -0.66 9.80
N LEU A 178 -9.48 0.11 10.75
CA LEU A 178 -10.68 0.92 10.56
C LEU A 178 -10.50 1.87 9.39
N TYR A 179 -9.37 2.59 9.34
CA TYR A 179 -9.07 3.52 8.26
C TYR A 179 -8.84 2.79 6.92
N TYR A 180 -8.05 1.72 6.93
CA TYR A 180 -7.79 0.92 5.73
C TYR A 180 -9.09 0.38 5.12
N LYS A 181 -9.98 -0.17 5.96
CA LYS A 181 -11.27 -0.71 5.55
C LYS A 181 -12.14 0.38 4.91
N ASP A 182 -12.33 1.51 5.60
CA ASP A 182 -13.12 2.65 5.11
C ASP A 182 -12.66 3.10 3.71
N LYS A 183 -11.36 3.37 3.55
CA LYS A 183 -10.81 3.87 2.28
C LYS A 183 -10.75 2.82 1.19
N ARG A 184 -10.40 1.56 1.52
CA ARG A 184 -10.34 0.49 0.52
C ARG A 184 -11.72 0.19 -0.06
N HIS A 185 -12.74 0.09 0.79
CA HIS A 185 -14.11 -0.13 0.31
C HIS A 185 -14.56 1.04 -0.55
N ALA A 186 -14.39 2.28 -0.09
CA ALA A 186 -14.81 3.47 -0.85
C ALA A 186 -14.10 3.62 -2.20
N LEU A 187 -12.79 3.37 -2.28
CA LEU A 187 -12.00 3.68 -3.48
C LEU A 187 -11.84 2.54 -4.47
N PHE A 188 -11.82 1.29 -3.99
CA PHE A 188 -11.40 0.14 -4.80
C PHE A 188 -12.39 -1.02 -4.80
N HIS A 189 -13.50 -0.89 -4.08
CA HIS A 189 -14.57 -1.90 -4.07
C HIS A 189 -15.87 -1.29 -4.58
N ILE A 190 -16.44 -1.89 -5.62
CA ILE A 190 -17.80 -1.58 -6.09
C ILE A 190 -18.70 -2.64 -5.45
N ASP A 191 -19.56 -2.22 -4.51
CA ASP A 191 -20.57 -3.12 -3.95
C ASP A 191 -21.73 -3.31 -4.95
N GLY A 192 -22.64 -4.25 -4.68
CA GLY A 192 -23.76 -4.58 -5.58
C GLY A 192 -24.67 -3.38 -5.93
N THR A 193 -24.58 -2.30 -5.15
CA THR A 193 -25.11 -0.97 -5.45
C THR A 193 -23.98 -0.05 -5.92
N ILE A 194 -24.01 0.35 -7.20
CA ILE A 194 -23.01 1.21 -7.89
C ILE A 194 -22.75 2.57 -7.19
N ASN A 195 -23.58 2.97 -6.21
CA ASN A 195 -23.55 4.27 -5.56
C ASN A 195 -22.51 4.44 -4.41
N THR A 196 -21.71 3.42 -4.06
CA THR A 196 -20.77 3.53 -2.92
C THR A 196 -19.33 3.86 -3.30
N THR A 197 -18.96 3.76 -4.58
CA THR A 197 -17.57 4.01 -5.02
C THR A 197 -17.29 5.50 -5.12
N GLN A 198 -16.37 5.97 -4.27
CA GLN A 198 -15.91 7.33 -4.24
C GLN A 198 -14.90 7.57 -5.37
N ILE A 199 -15.14 8.60 -6.19
CA ILE A 199 -14.17 9.10 -7.16
C ILE A 199 -13.44 10.29 -6.53
N LEU A 200 -12.11 10.25 -6.49
CA LEU A 200 -11.32 11.38 -6.03
C LEU A 200 -11.12 12.35 -7.20
N THR A 201 -12.00 13.34 -7.35
CA THR A 201 -11.94 14.28 -8.48
C THR A 201 -10.89 15.38 -8.29
N LYS A 202 -10.36 15.55 -7.08
CA LYS A 202 -9.30 16.52 -6.76
C LYS A 202 -8.08 15.81 -6.21
N LYS A 203 -6.89 16.16 -6.71
CA LYS A 203 -5.59 15.68 -6.21
C LYS A 203 -5.48 15.83 -4.69
N GLN A 204 -5.96 16.94 -4.15
CA GLN A 204 -5.91 17.24 -2.72
C GLN A 204 -6.56 16.15 -1.86
N GLN A 205 -7.65 15.52 -2.33
CA GLN A 205 -8.31 14.44 -1.59
C GLN A 205 -7.40 13.20 -1.47
N ALA A 206 -6.62 12.89 -2.50
CA ALA A 206 -5.67 11.80 -2.44
C ALA A 206 -4.46 12.15 -1.56
N VAL A 207 -3.99 13.40 -1.60
CA VAL A 207 -2.92 13.89 -0.73
C VAL A 207 -3.34 13.81 0.75
N GLU A 208 -4.57 14.17 1.09
CA GLU A 208 -5.13 14.04 2.44
C GLU A 208 -5.11 12.59 2.93
N ILE A 209 -5.45 11.62 2.06
CA ILE A 209 -5.37 10.19 2.40
C ILE A 209 -3.91 9.76 2.63
N ILE A 210 -2.97 10.24 1.81
CA ILE A 210 -1.54 9.94 1.98
C ILE A 210 -1.04 10.45 3.33
N ASP A 211 -1.36 11.71 3.66
CA ASP A 211 -0.90 12.33 4.90
C ASP A 211 -1.54 11.68 6.14
N GLU A 212 -2.83 11.35 6.07
CA GLU A 212 -3.53 10.66 7.15
C GLU A 212 -2.97 9.26 7.40
N VAL A 213 -2.70 8.48 6.35
CA VAL A 213 -2.09 7.15 6.50
C VAL A 213 -0.70 7.23 7.11
N PHE A 214 0.14 8.17 6.68
CA PHE A 214 1.45 8.36 7.30
C PHE A 214 1.33 8.76 8.77
N SER A 215 0.38 9.63 9.09
CA SER A 215 0.06 10.01 10.47
C SER A 215 -0.36 8.80 11.32
N ILE A 216 -1.26 7.94 10.81
CA ILE A 216 -1.69 6.72 11.51
C ILE A 216 -0.50 5.78 11.76
N ILE A 217 0.32 5.51 10.74
CA ILE A 217 1.49 4.63 10.89
C ILE A 217 2.43 5.17 11.97
N GLU A 218 2.78 6.46 11.89
CA GLU A 218 3.74 7.06 12.80
C GLU A 218 3.21 7.13 14.23
N THR A 219 1.98 7.62 14.42
CA THR A 219 1.40 7.82 15.75
C THR A 219 1.11 6.51 16.46
N THR A 220 0.55 5.52 15.76
CA THR A 220 0.26 4.20 16.35
C THR A 220 1.56 3.46 16.68
N TYR A 221 2.56 3.47 15.78
CA TYR A 221 3.83 2.81 16.06
C TYR A 221 4.60 3.48 17.20
N SER A 222 4.54 4.82 17.30
CA SER A 222 5.17 5.56 18.40
C SER A 222 4.64 5.12 19.76
N LYS A 223 3.33 4.88 19.89
CA LYS A 223 2.71 4.35 21.13
C LYS A 223 3.22 2.93 21.43
N VAL A 224 3.26 2.05 20.42
CA VAL A 224 3.78 0.69 20.55
C VAL A 224 5.26 0.68 20.98
N LEU A 225 6.08 1.60 20.45
CA LEU A 225 7.51 1.68 20.76
C LEU A 225 7.78 2.12 22.20
N GLN A 226 6.99 3.05 22.74
CA GLN A 226 7.18 3.57 24.10
C GLN A 226 7.06 2.50 25.18
N ASN A 227 6.26 1.46 24.97
CA ASN A 227 6.00 0.38 25.93
C ASN A 227 6.85 -0.89 25.70
N LYS A 228 7.84 -0.84 24.80
CA LYS A 228 8.88 -1.88 24.66
C LYS A 228 10.13 -1.63 25.53
N LYS A 229 10.18 -0.52 26.26
CA LYS A 229 11.24 -0.18 27.22
C LYS A 229 10.80 -0.54 28.64
#